data_AF-A0A7Y8I2V6-F1
#
_entry.id   AF-A0A7Y8I2V6-F1
#
_cell.length_a   1.000
_cell.length_b   1.000
_cell.length_c   1.000
_cell.angle_alpha   90.00
_cell.angle_beta   90.00
_cell.angle_gamma   90.00
#
_symmetry.space_group_name_H-M   'P 1'
#
loop_
_entity.id
_entity.type
_entity.pdbx_description
1 polymer ?
#
loop_
_entity_poly.entity_id
_entity_poly.type
_entity_poly.pdbx_seq_one_letter_code
_entity_poly.pdbx_strand_id
1 'polypeptide(L)'
;MKLILSQDVPSSEPAAARFAGQQLLKKLEAIDSKARRHGLEALDPARNELIGIGMEVSPEGRVTKNSYGVFHLAWLAARHPEWIRQVRAEAAEIRGRFKAAHRVELRNVIWAGMGGSAEDKSMFLQGGLLDGGPAFFVLDSTDPAKLKAILAAIARRHRGRLDHALKSTLVVGMAMGMTSYEPVVNLEKLARLYDRHRIDSRPNFLYMTLPGSLLDQFASARGYRRA
;
A
#
# COMPACT_ATOMS: atom_id res chain seq x y z
N MET A 1 -11.90 -11.69 15.53
CA MET A 1 -10.86 -12.02 14.51
C MET A 1 -9.53 -11.99 15.24
N LYS A 2 -8.78 -13.10 15.30
CA LYS A 2 -7.44 -13.09 15.90
C LYS A 2 -6.48 -12.52 14.86
N LEU A 3 -5.84 -11.40 15.17
CA LEU A 3 -4.78 -10.82 14.34
C LEU A 3 -3.57 -11.76 14.45
N ILE A 4 -3.01 -12.17 13.31
CA ILE A 4 -1.85 -13.06 13.26
C ILE A 4 -0.73 -12.29 12.58
N LEU A 5 0.41 -12.20 13.25
CA LEU A 5 1.65 -11.67 12.72
C LEU A 5 2.53 -12.88 12.37
N SER A 6 2.51 -13.32 11.12
CA SER A 6 3.19 -14.57 10.72
C SER A 6 4.71 -14.51 10.82
N GLN A 7 5.27 -13.31 10.94
CA GLN A 7 6.71 -13.04 11.10
C GLN A 7 7.06 -12.60 12.53
N ASP A 8 6.20 -12.85 13.53
CA ASP A 8 6.41 -12.47 14.94
C ASP A 8 7.43 -13.36 15.66
N VAL A 9 8.66 -13.38 15.15
CA VAL A 9 9.76 -14.18 15.68
C VAL A 9 11.02 -13.32 15.80
N PRO A 10 11.49 -13.00 17.02
CA PRO A 10 10.90 -13.36 18.32
C PRO A 10 9.56 -12.64 18.56
N SER A 11 8.76 -13.14 19.50
CA SER A 11 7.43 -12.56 19.76
C SER A 11 7.51 -11.10 20.20
N SER A 12 6.63 -10.28 19.63
CA SER A 12 6.45 -8.87 19.97
C SER A 12 5.58 -8.65 21.20
N GLU A 13 4.96 -9.69 21.78
CA GLU A 13 4.09 -9.56 22.97
C GLU A 13 4.74 -8.82 24.15
N PRO A 14 6.01 -9.09 24.54
CA PRO A 14 6.66 -8.35 25.62
C PRO A 14 6.83 -6.86 25.30
N ALA A 15 7.16 -6.54 24.06
CA ALA A 15 7.27 -5.15 23.61
C ALA A 15 5.90 -4.47 23.61
N ALA A 16 4.86 -5.16 23.13
CA ALA A 16 3.48 -4.66 23.13
C ALA A 16 2.98 -4.39 24.56
N ALA A 17 3.22 -5.28 25.52
CA ALA A 17 2.87 -5.10 26.92
C ALA A 17 3.57 -3.88 27.53
N ARG A 18 4.87 -3.72 27.26
CA ARG A 18 5.65 -2.54 27.69
C ARG A 18 5.08 -1.25 27.10
N PHE A 19 4.78 -1.24 25.80
CA PHE A 19 4.23 -0.08 25.11
C PHE A 19 2.82 0.29 25.62
N ALA A 20 2.00 -0.70 25.97
CA ALA A 20 0.71 -0.48 26.61
C ALA A 20 0.87 0.18 27.99
N GLY A 21 1.78 -0.33 28.83
CA GLY A 21 2.09 0.26 30.14
C GLY A 21 2.56 1.72 30.03
N GLN A 22 3.34 2.05 28.99
CA GLN A 22 3.83 3.41 28.73
C GLN A 22 2.81 4.32 28.04
N GLN A 23 1.62 3.80 27.70
CA GLN A 23 0.59 4.49 26.90
C GLN A 23 1.15 5.04 25.57
N LEU A 24 2.07 4.30 24.94
CA LEU A 24 2.87 4.78 23.81
C LEU A 24 1.99 5.22 22.62
N LEU A 25 0.98 4.42 22.27
CA LEU A 25 0.07 4.75 21.17
C LEU A 25 -0.72 6.05 21.41
N LYS A 26 -1.13 6.33 22.65
CA LYS A 26 -1.81 7.59 22.99
C LYS A 26 -0.86 8.78 22.87
N LYS A 27 0.41 8.62 23.27
CA LYS A 27 1.43 9.65 23.11
C LYS A 27 1.69 9.93 21.62
N LEU A 28 1.78 8.89 20.78
CA LEU A 28 1.90 9.03 19.33
C LEU A 28 0.69 9.72 18.70
N GLU A 29 -0.53 9.34 19.10
CA GLU A 29 -1.77 9.99 18.62
C GLU A 29 -1.79 11.48 18.98
N ALA A 30 -1.33 11.85 20.18
CA ALA A 30 -1.24 13.24 20.60
C ALA A 30 -0.23 14.05 19.76
N ILE A 31 0.93 13.45 19.41
CA ILE A 31 1.94 14.09 18.56
C ILE A 31 1.40 14.28 17.13
N ASP A 32 0.83 13.23 16.53
CA ASP A 32 0.23 13.31 15.18
C ASP A 32 -0.91 14.35 15.14
N SER A 33 -1.77 14.35 16.17
CA SER A 33 -2.85 15.33 16.31
C SER A 33 -2.34 16.75 16.48
N LYS A 34 -1.17 16.96 17.11
CA LYS A 34 -0.54 18.28 17.21
C LYS A 34 0.02 18.71 15.86
N ALA A 35 0.76 17.84 15.19
CA ALA A 35 1.31 18.08 13.85
C ALA A 35 0.23 18.48 12.84
N ARG A 36 -0.92 17.80 12.86
CA ARG A 36 -2.05 18.08 11.95
C ARG A 36 -2.77 19.39 12.24
N ARG A 37 -2.89 19.77 13.51
CA ARG A 37 -3.62 20.99 13.93
C ARG A 37 -2.77 22.25 13.87
N HIS A 38 -1.47 22.13 14.14
CA HIS A 38 -0.58 23.27 14.37
C HIS A 38 0.66 23.26 13.47
N GLY A 39 0.74 22.36 12.50
CA GLY A 39 1.91 22.21 11.63
C GLY A 39 3.07 21.45 12.29
N LEU A 40 4.08 21.12 11.47
CA LEU A 40 5.27 20.40 11.91
C LEU A 40 6.22 21.29 12.74
N GLU A 41 6.19 22.59 12.49
CA GLU A 41 6.94 23.62 13.20
C GLU A 41 6.56 23.73 14.68
N ALA A 42 5.37 23.26 15.06
CA ALA A 42 4.94 23.20 16.45
C ALA A 42 5.57 22.04 17.24
N LEU A 43 6.33 21.17 16.58
CA LEU A 43 6.99 20.00 17.17
C LEU A 43 8.43 20.33 17.54
N ASP A 44 8.85 19.88 18.73
CA ASP A 44 10.20 20.12 19.26
C ASP A 44 10.85 18.76 19.59
N PRO A 45 11.82 18.30 18.77
CA PRO A 45 12.51 17.03 18.99
C PRO A 45 13.20 16.92 20.36
N ALA A 46 13.63 18.04 20.95
CA ALA A 46 14.32 18.04 22.25
C ALA A 46 13.37 17.76 23.43
N ARG A 47 12.05 17.95 23.23
CA ARG A 47 11.04 17.77 24.28
C ARG A 47 10.36 16.41 24.25
N ASN A 48 10.53 15.64 23.17
CA ASN A 48 9.86 14.37 23.01
C ASN A 48 10.67 13.39 22.16
N GLU A 49 11.19 12.35 22.81
CA GLU A 49 12.01 11.31 22.19
C GLU A 49 11.35 10.64 20.98
N LEU A 50 10.00 10.54 20.96
CA LEU A 50 9.28 9.91 19.86
C LEU A 50 9.43 10.72 18.56
N ILE A 51 9.60 12.03 18.65
CA ILE A 51 9.89 12.85 17.48
C ILE A 51 11.25 12.45 16.90
N GLY A 52 12.28 12.31 17.75
CA GLY A 52 13.62 11.91 17.30
C GLY A 52 13.69 10.48 16.76
N ILE A 53 12.80 9.59 17.19
CA ILE A 53 12.76 8.19 16.73
C ILE A 53 12.05 8.05 15.39
N GLY A 54 10.90 8.71 15.22
CA GLY A 54 9.98 8.42 14.11
C GLY A 54 9.62 9.60 13.22
N MET A 55 10.39 10.69 13.26
CA MET A 55 10.19 11.83 12.36
C MET A 55 11.50 12.25 11.70
N GLU A 56 11.40 12.80 10.49
CA GLU A 56 12.55 13.40 9.83
C GLU A 56 12.78 14.79 10.39
N VAL A 57 14.04 15.10 10.68
CA VAL A 57 14.49 16.37 11.25
C VAL A 57 15.56 16.95 10.35
N SER A 58 15.46 18.24 10.02
CA SER A 58 16.46 18.96 9.24
C SER A 58 17.76 19.14 10.03
N PRO A 59 18.88 19.49 9.36
CA PRO A 59 20.13 19.84 10.06
C PRO A 59 19.97 20.96 11.09
N GLU A 60 19.00 21.86 10.89
CA GLU A 60 18.67 22.96 11.81
C GLU A 60 17.76 22.53 12.99
N GLY A 61 17.49 21.23 13.13
CA GLY A 61 16.69 20.69 14.23
C GLY A 61 15.18 20.83 14.05
N ARG A 62 14.68 21.14 12.84
CA ARG A 62 13.25 21.30 12.57
C ARG A 62 12.64 20.01 12.05
N VAL A 63 11.44 19.65 12.52
CA VAL A 63 10.71 18.50 11.96
C VAL A 63 10.27 18.82 10.54
N THR A 64 10.67 17.99 9.58
CA THR A 64 10.34 18.12 8.15
C THR A 64 9.30 17.11 7.67
N LYS A 65 9.16 15.97 8.37
CA LYS A 65 8.16 14.95 8.04
C LYS A 65 7.71 14.18 9.27
N ASN A 66 6.40 14.02 9.42
CA ASN A 66 5.79 13.13 10.40
C ASN A 66 5.65 11.71 9.79
N SER A 67 6.51 10.78 10.18
CA SER A 67 6.47 9.39 9.68
C SER A 67 5.53 8.48 10.49
N TYR A 68 4.84 9.00 11.51
CA TYR A 68 3.78 8.28 12.23
C TYR A 68 2.42 8.32 11.53
N GLY A 69 2.33 8.96 10.35
CA GLY A 69 1.11 9.00 9.55
C GLY A 69 0.50 7.64 9.25
N VAL A 70 1.30 6.56 9.26
CA VAL A 70 0.83 5.16 9.09
C VAL A 70 -0.20 4.74 10.15
N PHE A 71 -0.12 5.26 11.38
CA PHE A 71 -1.06 4.93 12.45
C PHE A 71 -2.38 5.69 12.34
N HIS A 72 -2.38 6.80 11.62
CA HIS A 72 -3.53 7.69 11.55
C HIS A 72 -4.79 7.00 11.00
N LEU A 73 -4.63 6.19 9.96
CA LEU A 73 -5.75 5.43 9.38
C LEU A 73 -6.37 4.47 10.39
N ALA A 74 -5.58 3.83 11.24
CA ALA A 74 -6.10 2.93 12.28
C ALA A 74 -6.91 3.69 13.33
N TRP A 75 -6.45 4.88 13.73
CA TRP A 75 -7.20 5.75 14.66
C TRP A 75 -8.50 6.27 14.05
N LEU A 76 -8.50 6.63 12.76
CA LEU A 76 -9.71 7.02 12.04
C LEU A 76 -10.67 5.83 11.89
N ALA A 77 -10.17 4.64 11.55
CA ALA A 77 -11.01 3.46 11.36
C ALA A 77 -11.83 3.11 12.61
N ALA A 78 -11.29 3.35 13.82
CA ALA A 78 -12.03 3.18 15.07
C ALA A 78 -13.24 4.13 15.20
N ARG A 79 -13.18 5.29 14.53
CA ARG A 79 -14.26 6.30 14.49
C ARG A 79 -15.20 6.13 13.29
N HIS A 80 -14.82 5.30 12.33
CA HIS A 80 -15.52 5.06 11.06
C HIS A 80 -15.84 3.56 10.87
N PRO A 81 -16.72 2.98 11.70
CA PRO A 81 -17.05 1.55 11.63
C PRO A 81 -17.65 1.14 10.27
N GLU A 82 -18.25 2.07 9.54
CA GLU A 82 -18.80 1.88 8.20
C GLU A 82 -17.74 1.51 7.15
N TRP A 83 -16.48 1.94 7.34
CA TRP A 83 -15.39 1.65 6.40
C TRP A 83 -15.15 0.16 6.24
N ILE A 84 -15.31 -0.63 7.31
CA ILE A 84 -15.14 -2.09 7.23
C ILE A 84 -16.13 -2.70 6.23
N ARG A 85 -17.38 -2.22 6.24
CA ARG A 85 -18.40 -2.68 5.30
C ARG A 85 -18.08 -2.24 3.87
N GLN A 86 -17.63 -0.99 3.69
CA GLN A 86 -17.24 -0.47 2.37
C GLN A 86 -16.07 -1.25 1.78
N VAL A 87 -15.01 -1.50 2.57
CA VAL A 87 -13.84 -2.30 2.14
C VAL A 87 -14.24 -3.73 1.79
N ARG A 88 -15.14 -4.34 2.56
CA ARG A 88 -15.65 -5.70 2.24
C ARG A 88 -16.43 -5.72 0.94
N ALA A 89 -17.28 -4.72 0.70
CA ALA A 89 -18.05 -4.61 -0.54
C ALA A 89 -17.12 -4.42 -1.75
N GLU A 90 -16.15 -3.51 -1.64
CA GLU A 90 -15.15 -3.26 -2.69
C GLU A 90 -14.33 -4.51 -2.99
N ALA A 91 -13.84 -5.22 -1.96
CA ALA A 91 -13.08 -6.45 -2.13
C ALA A 91 -13.92 -7.57 -2.79
N ALA A 92 -15.20 -7.68 -2.45
CA ALA A 92 -16.11 -8.64 -3.06
C ALA A 92 -16.38 -8.30 -4.54
N GLU A 93 -16.57 -7.01 -4.85
CA GLU A 93 -16.75 -6.54 -6.23
C GLU A 93 -15.52 -6.84 -7.09
N ILE A 94 -14.31 -6.54 -6.58
CA ILE A 94 -13.04 -6.84 -7.27
C ILE A 94 -12.95 -8.34 -7.57
N ARG A 95 -13.21 -9.21 -6.58
CA ARG A 95 -13.22 -10.67 -6.80
C ARG A 95 -14.26 -11.09 -7.83
N GLY A 96 -15.45 -10.51 -7.79
CA GLY A 96 -16.53 -10.76 -8.76
C GLY A 96 -16.10 -10.43 -10.19
N ARG A 97 -15.40 -9.31 -10.40
CA ARG A 97 -14.88 -8.90 -11.71
C ARG A 97 -13.88 -9.91 -12.29
N PHE A 98 -12.99 -10.44 -11.46
CA PHE A 98 -12.03 -11.48 -11.89
C PHE A 98 -12.73 -12.77 -12.29
N LYS A 99 -13.73 -13.20 -11.50
CA LYS A 99 -14.52 -14.39 -11.82
C LYS A 99 -15.31 -14.21 -13.12
N ALA A 100 -15.91 -13.05 -13.33
CA ALA A 100 -16.69 -12.75 -14.53
C ALA A 100 -15.82 -12.64 -15.79
N ALA A 101 -14.71 -11.89 -15.73
CA ALA A 101 -13.88 -11.62 -16.91
C ALA A 101 -12.95 -12.79 -17.27
N HIS A 102 -12.35 -13.44 -16.26
CA HIS A 102 -11.25 -14.38 -16.48
C HIS A 102 -11.56 -15.82 -16.04
N ARG A 103 -12.68 -16.04 -15.33
CA ARG A 103 -13.03 -17.34 -14.71
C ARG A 103 -11.93 -17.86 -13.78
N VAL A 104 -11.24 -16.97 -13.09
CA VAL A 104 -10.20 -17.29 -12.10
C VAL A 104 -10.42 -16.53 -10.80
N GLU A 105 -9.83 -17.05 -9.73
CA GLU A 105 -9.75 -16.36 -8.44
C GLU A 105 -8.59 -15.36 -8.43
N LEU A 106 -8.77 -14.25 -7.70
CA LEU A 106 -7.69 -13.31 -7.43
C LEU A 106 -6.63 -13.99 -6.53
N ARG A 107 -5.40 -14.10 -7.04
CA ARG A 107 -4.29 -14.78 -6.34
C ARG A 107 -3.08 -13.91 -6.07
N ASN A 108 -2.92 -12.81 -6.81
CA ASN A 108 -1.80 -11.89 -6.62
C ASN A 108 -2.28 -10.43 -6.64
N VAL A 109 -1.61 -9.56 -5.91
CA VAL A 109 -1.76 -8.11 -5.96
C VAL A 109 -0.38 -7.49 -6.17
N ILE A 110 -0.22 -6.66 -7.20
CA ILE A 110 0.94 -5.81 -7.41
C ILE A 110 0.51 -4.39 -7.08
N TRP A 111 1.09 -3.82 -6.03
CA TRP A 111 0.88 -2.44 -5.62
C TRP A 111 2.01 -1.56 -6.12
N ALA A 112 1.73 -0.73 -7.13
CA ALA A 112 2.68 0.20 -7.72
C ALA A 112 2.49 1.62 -7.14
N GLY A 113 3.47 2.09 -6.39
CA GLY A 113 3.46 3.42 -5.76
C GLY A 113 4.77 3.64 -5.00
N MET A 114 5.13 4.89 -4.74
CA MET A 114 6.39 5.27 -4.10
C MET A 114 6.17 6.09 -2.82
N GLY A 115 7.17 6.07 -1.94
CA GLY A 115 7.14 6.77 -0.65
C GLY A 115 5.92 6.37 0.17
N GLY A 116 5.19 7.35 0.70
CA GLY A 116 3.99 7.12 1.52
C GLY A 116 2.88 6.30 0.84
N SER A 117 2.90 6.16 -0.50
CA SER A 117 1.94 5.28 -1.20
C SER A 117 2.31 3.78 -1.13
N ALA A 118 3.49 3.43 -0.61
CA ALA A 118 4.00 2.06 -0.51
C ALA A 118 4.56 1.69 0.87
N GLU A 119 5.05 2.66 1.65
CA GLU A 119 5.69 2.44 2.96
C GLU A 119 4.83 1.61 3.92
N ASP A 120 3.55 1.93 4.05
CA ASP A 120 2.63 1.21 4.95
C ASP A 120 2.34 -0.21 4.46
N LYS A 121 2.20 -0.43 3.16
CA LYS A 121 2.02 -1.79 2.60
C LYS A 121 3.27 -2.64 2.76
N SER A 122 4.45 -2.05 2.60
CA SER A 122 5.72 -2.71 2.92
C SER A 122 5.78 -3.08 4.40
N MET A 123 5.39 -2.18 5.30
CA MET A 123 5.32 -2.47 6.74
C MET A 123 4.34 -3.61 7.04
N PHE A 124 3.13 -3.58 6.48
CA PHE A 124 2.13 -4.64 6.68
C PHE A 124 2.62 -6.00 6.17
N LEU A 125 3.29 -6.02 5.01
CA LEU A 125 3.86 -7.24 4.46
C LEU A 125 4.96 -7.80 5.36
N GLN A 126 5.90 -6.96 5.83
CA GLN A 126 6.98 -7.40 6.74
C GLN A 126 6.45 -7.86 8.09
N GLY A 127 5.38 -7.23 8.59
CA GLY A 127 4.69 -7.66 9.81
C GLY A 127 3.86 -8.93 9.64
N GLY A 128 3.75 -9.50 8.44
CA GLY A 128 2.93 -10.68 8.19
C GLY A 128 1.42 -10.41 8.25
N LEU A 129 0.99 -9.15 8.21
CA LEU A 129 -0.41 -8.73 8.32
C LEU A 129 -1.23 -9.02 7.06
N LEU A 130 -0.56 -9.30 5.95
CA LEU A 130 -1.19 -9.59 4.65
C LEU A 130 -1.21 -11.10 4.33
N ASP A 131 -0.82 -11.94 5.28
CA ASP A 131 -0.80 -13.38 5.11
C ASP A 131 -2.21 -14.00 5.10
N GLY A 132 -2.36 -15.11 4.37
CA GLY A 132 -3.65 -15.79 4.17
C GLY A 132 -4.52 -15.21 3.06
N GLY A 133 -4.14 -14.08 2.47
CA GLY A 133 -4.78 -13.48 1.30
C GLY A 133 -4.10 -13.80 -0.04
N PRO A 134 -4.46 -13.07 -1.12
CA PRO A 134 -3.66 -13.03 -2.35
C PRO A 134 -2.21 -12.63 -2.04
N ALA A 135 -1.24 -13.18 -2.77
CA ALA A 135 0.17 -12.81 -2.61
C ALA A 135 0.35 -11.33 -2.97
N PHE A 136 0.92 -10.55 -2.05
CA PHE A 136 1.05 -9.11 -2.17
C PHE A 136 2.49 -8.71 -2.53
N PHE A 137 2.64 -7.87 -3.54
CA PHE A 137 3.94 -7.39 -4.03
C PHE A 137 3.94 -5.88 -4.10
N VAL A 138 4.94 -5.24 -3.50
CA VAL A 138 5.16 -3.80 -3.62
C VAL A 138 6.13 -3.52 -4.77
N LEU A 139 5.72 -2.64 -5.69
CA LEU A 139 6.50 -2.17 -6.84
C LEU A 139 6.70 -0.65 -6.73
N ASP A 140 7.68 -0.28 -5.91
CA ASP A 140 8.04 1.11 -5.53
C ASP A 140 9.32 1.61 -6.22
N SER A 141 9.79 0.92 -7.25
CA SER A 141 11.01 1.26 -7.96
C SER A 141 10.78 1.11 -9.46
N THR A 142 11.42 1.98 -10.24
CA THR A 142 11.44 1.88 -11.71
C THR A 142 12.52 0.95 -12.22
N ASP A 143 13.42 0.47 -11.34
CA ASP A 143 14.43 -0.53 -11.66
C ASP A 143 13.76 -1.79 -12.24
N PRO A 144 14.05 -2.15 -13.50
CA PRO A 144 13.46 -3.32 -14.13
C PRO A 144 13.73 -4.63 -13.36
N ALA A 145 14.80 -4.71 -12.56
CA ALA A 145 15.10 -5.89 -11.75
C ALA A 145 13.98 -6.21 -10.75
N LYS A 146 13.40 -5.19 -10.09
CA LYS A 146 12.32 -5.40 -9.11
C LYS A 146 11.06 -5.95 -9.77
N LEU A 147 10.63 -5.36 -10.89
CA LEU A 147 9.49 -5.87 -11.65
C LEU A 147 9.74 -7.30 -12.17
N LYS A 148 10.95 -7.58 -12.71
CA LYS A 148 11.31 -8.93 -13.15
C LYS A 148 11.24 -9.95 -12.02
N ALA A 149 11.75 -9.61 -10.84
CA ALA A 149 11.71 -10.48 -9.66
C ALA A 149 10.26 -10.78 -9.22
N ILE A 150 9.40 -9.76 -9.20
CA ILE A 150 7.95 -9.92 -8.90
C ILE A 150 7.29 -10.85 -9.91
N LEU A 151 7.49 -10.60 -11.21
CA LEU A 151 6.90 -11.44 -12.27
C LEU A 151 7.42 -12.88 -12.21
N ALA A 152 8.71 -13.10 -11.91
CA ALA A 152 9.27 -14.43 -11.72
C ALA A 152 8.66 -15.13 -10.49
N ALA A 153 8.46 -14.42 -9.39
CA ALA A 153 7.79 -14.97 -8.20
C ALA A 153 6.34 -15.36 -8.51
N ILE A 154 5.59 -14.51 -9.21
CA ILE A 154 4.22 -14.78 -9.66
C ILE A 154 4.18 -15.99 -10.61
N ALA A 155 5.07 -16.05 -11.60
CA ALA A 155 5.14 -17.15 -12.57
C ALA A 155 5.43 -18.48 -11.87
N ARG A 156 6.37 -18.53 -10.92
CA ARG A 156 6.67 -19.75 -10.14
C ARG A 156 5.44 -20.29 -9.40
N ARG A 157 4.65 -19.41 -8.79
CA ARG A 157 3.39 -19.77 -8.11
C ARG A 157 2.33 -20.35 -9.06
N HIS A 158 2.45 -20.05 -10.36
CA HIS A 158 1.56 -20.52 -11.43
C HIS A 158 2.26 -21.54 -12.36
N ARG A 159 3.25 -22.28 -11.85
CA ARG A 159 3.98 -23.33 -12.61
C ARG A 159 4.56 -22.85 -13.94
N GLY A 160 5.06 -21.61 -13.97
CA GLY A 160 5.64 -20.97 -15.15
C GLY A 160 4.63 -20.38 -16.15
N ARG A 161 3.32 -20.56 -15.93
CA ARG A 161 2.26 -20.05 -16.83
C ARG A 161 1.93 -18.60 -16.54
N LEU A 162 2.75 -17.68 -17.07
CA LEU A 162 2.60 -16.25 -16.83
C LEU A 162 1.25 -15.71 -17.34
N ASP A 163 0.73 -16.20 -18.46
CA ASP A 163 -0.58 -15.84 -19.01
C ASP A 163 -1.73 -16.07 -18.01
N HIS A 164 -1.73 -17.25 -17.35
CA HIS A 164 -2.71 -17.59 -16.34
C HIS A 164 -2.50 -16.80 -15.05
N ALA A 165 -1.24 -16.55 -14.72
CA ALA A 165 -0.87 -15.75 -13.56
C ALA A 165 -1.36 -14.30 -13.68
N LEU A 166 -1.20 -13.68 -14.86
CA LEU A 166 -1.67 -12.31 -15.14
C LEU A 166 -3.19 -12.21 -14.97
N LYS A 167 -3.96 -13.14 -15.53
CA LYS A 167 -5.43 -13.19 -15.32
C LYS A 167 -5.84 -13.21 -13.84
N SER A 168 -5.01 -13.80 -12.98
CA SER A 168 -5.24 -13.90 -11.53
C SER A 168 -4.55 -12.79 -10.71
N THR A 169 -4.07 -11.72 -11.35
CA THR A 169 -3.30 -10.65 -10.71
C THR A 169 -4.03 -9.31 -10.77
N LEU A 170 -4.25 -8.68 -9.62
CA LEU A 170 -4.66 -7.28 -9.53
C LEU A 170 -3.43 -6.39 -9.55
N VAL A 171 -3.47 -5.31 -10.32
CA VAL A 171 -2.47 -4.25 -10.36
C VAL A 171 -3.13 -2.98 -9.84
N VAL A 172 -2.56 -2.39 -8.79
CA VAL A 172 -3.04 -1.14 -8.19
C VAL A 172 -1.98 -0.08 -8.38
N GLY A 173 -2.29 1.00 -9.10
CA GLY A 173 -1.44 2.18 -9.17
C GLY A 173 -1.86 3.24 -8.17
N MET A 174 -0.95 3.71 -7.32
CA MET A 174 -1.23 4.81 -6.39
C MET A 174 -0.21 5.93 -6.55
N ALA A 175 -0.73 7.15 -6.75
CA ALA A 175 0.08 8.36 -6.74
C ALA A 175 -0.78 9.56 -6.32
N MET A 176 -0.41 10.22 -5.23
CA MET A 176 -1.13 11.44 -4.79
C MET A 176 -0.52 12.74 -5.32
N GLY A 177 0.60 12.66 -6.05
CA GLY A 177 1.20 13.79 -6.75
C GLY A 177 0.63 13.97 -8.16
N MET A 178 0.63 15.20 -8.67
CA MET A 178 0.17 15.50 -10.03
C MET A 178 1.08 14.91 -11.11
N THR A 179 2.38 14.74 -10.80
CA THR A 179 3.44 14.45 -11.77
C THR A 179 4.27 13.20 -11.45
N SER A 180 3.81 12.33 -10.54
CA SER A 180 4.54 11.09 -10.20
C SER A 180 4.66 10.19 -11.43
N TYR A 181 5.87 10.02 -11.93
CA TYR A 181 6.15 9.34 -13.20
C TYR A 181 6.35 7.83 -13.00
N GLU A 182 6.92 7.46 -11.88
CA GLU A 182 7.32 6.10 -11.53
C GLU A 182 6.16 5.09 -11.52
N PRO A 183 5.01 5.37 -10.85
CA PRO A 183 3.86 4.48 -10.93
C PRO A 183 3.37 4.35 -12.38
N VAL A 184 3.34 5.45 -13.15
CA VAL A 184 2.93 5.41 -14.57
C VAL A 184 3.83 4.49 -15.38
N VAL A 185 5.17 4.61 -15.26
CA VAL A 185 6.12 3.74 -15.95
C VAL A 185 5.90 2.26 -15.62
N ASN A 186 5.66 1.95 -14.35
CA ASN A 186 5.43 0.58 -13.92
C ASN A 186 4.10 0.03 -14.43
N LEU A 187 3.02 0.82 -14.36
CA LEU A 187 1.73 0.45 -14.92
C LEU A 187 1.78 0.31 -16.45
N GLU A 188 2.53 1.15 -17.15
CA GLU A 188 2.76 1.05 -18.59
C GLU A 188 3.41 -0.26 -18.98
N LYS A 189 4.50 -0.63 -18.28
CA LYS A 189 5.22 -1.89 -18.50
C LYS A 189 4.31 -3.09 -18.26
N LEU A 190 3.52 -3.04 -17.19
CA LEU A 190 2.55 -4.10 -16.88
C LEU A 190 1.45 -4.17 -17.93
N ALA A 191 0.83 -3.06 -18.31
CA ALA A 191 -0.22 -3.04 -19.33
C ALA A 191 0.27 -3.59 -20.67
N ARG A 192 1.46 -3.17 -21.13
CA ARG A 192 2.10 -3.73 -22.34
C ARG A 192 2.35 -5.23 -22.23
N LEU A 193 2.57 -5.76 -21.02
CA LEU A 193 2.67 -7.20 -20.81
C LEU A 193 1.31 -7.90 -21.00
N TYR A 194 0.21 -7.34 -20.50
CA TYR A 194 -1.14 -7.85 -20.78
C TYR A 194 -1.47 -7.82 -22.27
N ASP A 195 -1.14 -6.73 -22.96
CA ASP A 195 -1.36 -6.58 -24.41
C ASP A 195 -0.61 -7.67 -25.19
N ARG A 196 0.66 -7.92 -24.85
CA ARG A 196 1.48 -8.99 -25.47
C ARG A 196 0.87 -10.38 -25.27
N HIS A 197 0.23 -10.63 -24.14
CA HIS A 197 -0.47 -11.89 -23.87
C HIS A 197 -1.92 -11.90 -24.36
N ARG A 198 -2.40 -10.82 -25.01
CA ARG A 198 -3.78 -10.66 -25.49
C ARG A 198 -4.82 -10.87 -24.38
N ILE A 199 -4.54 -10.37 -23.19
CA ILE A 199 -5.44 -10.44 -22.03
C ILE A 199 -6.07 -9.06 -21.83
N ASP A 200 -7.40 -9.01 -21.73
CA ASP A 200 -8.09 -7.78 -21.31
C ASP A 200 -7.67 -7.39 -19.89
N SER A 201 -6.98 -6.26 -19.76
CA SER A 201 -6.40 -5.76 -18.52
C SER A 201 -7.36 -4.89 -17.70
N ARG A 202 -8.47 -4.41 -18.27
CA ARG A 202 -9.45 -3.54 -17.57
C ARG A 202 -9.96 -4.10 -16.23
N PRO A 203 -10.26 -5.41 -16.07
CA PRO A 203 -10.61 -5.96 -14.77
C PRO A 203 -9.42 -6.09 -13.80
N ASN A 204 -8.18 -6.06 -14.30
CA ASN A 204 -6.97 -6.27 -13.51
C ASN A 204 -6.35 -4.97 -12.99
N PHE A 205 -6.73 -3.80 -13.51
CA PHE A 205 -6.12 -2.53 -13.12
C PHE A 205 -7.09 -1.65 -12.33
N LEU A 206 -6.60 -1.17 -11.19
CA LEU A 206 -7.21 -0.11 -10.39
C LEU A 206 -6.19 1.00 -10.19
N TYR A 207 -6.67 2.22 -10.01
CA TYR A 207 -5.78 3.33 -9.69
C TYR A 207 -6.38 4.32 -8.69
N MET A 208 -5.51 4.94 -7.90
CA MET A 208 -5.83 5.91 -6.85
C MET A 208 -4.95 7.14 -7.03
N THR A 209 -5.56 8.26 -7.42
CA THR A 209 -4.83 9.49 -7.72
C THR A 209 -5.75 10.70 -7.76
N LEU A 210 -5.16 11.89 -7.87
CA LEU A 210 -5.88 13.14 -8.09
C LEU A 210 -6.37 13.24 -9.55
N PRO A 211 -7.60 13.75 -9.80
CA PRO A 211 -8.08 13.97 -11.16
C PRO A 211 -7.11 14.83 -11.99
N GLY A 212 -6.89 14.43 -13.24
CA GLY A 212 -6.00 15.12 -14.17
C GLY A 212 -4.49 14.92 -13.92
N SER A 213 -4.09 14.14 -12.91
CA SER A 213 -2.68 13.75 -12.73
C SER A 213 -2.18 12.90 -13.91
N LEU A 214 -0.86 12.75 -14.05
CA LEU A 214 -0.29 11.85 -15.06
C LEU A 214 -0.82 10.42 -14.95
N LEU A 215 -1.04 9.94 -13.72
CA LEU A 215 -1.62 8.61 -13.48
C LEU A 215 -3.08 8.54 -13.92
N ASP A 216 -3.88 9.58 -13.68
CA ASP A 216 -5.28 9.63 -14.12
C ASP A 216 -5.39 9.66 -15.63
N GLN A 217 -4.60 10.51 -16.30
CA GLN A 217 -4.57 10.62 -17.76
C GLN A 217 -4.21 9.28 -18.40
N PHE A 218 -3.18 8.61 -17.88
CA PHE A 218 -2.77 7.28 -18.32
C PHE A 218 -3.87 6.23 -18.13
N ALA A 219 -4.43 6.13 -16.92
CA ALA A 219 -5.30 5.03 -16.54
C ALA A 219 -6.71 5.19 -17.14
N SER A 220 -7.24 6.41 -17.16
CA SER A 220 -8.54 6.73 -17.77
C SER A 220 -8.54 6.47 -19.28
N ALA A 221 -7.46 6.82 -19.99
CA ALA A 221 -7.31 6.54 -21.43
C ALA A 221 -7.36 5.04 -21.76
N ARG A 222 -7.07 4.16 -20.80
CA ARG A 222 -7.17 2.70 -20.94
C ARG A 222 -8.48 2.11 -20.39
N GLY A 223 -9.38 2.95 -19.88
CA GLY A 223 -10.62 2.51 -19.27
C GLY A 223 -10.41 1.74 -17.97
N TYR A 224 -9.31 2.00 -17.25
CA TYR A 224 -9.09 1.42 -15.93
C TYR A 224 -10.00 2.10 -14.90
N ARG A 225 -10.36 1.37 -13.85
CA ARG A 225 -11.25 1.92 -12.80
C ARG A 225 -10.44 2.74 -11.80
N ARG A 226 -10.92 3.94 -11.52
CA ARG A 226 -10.48 4.73 -10.36
C ARG A 226 -11.15 4.19 -9.10
N ALA A 227 -10.36 3.96 -8.05
CA ALA A 227 -10.84 3.57 -6.73
C ALA A 227 -11.12 4.79 -5.84
#